data_AF-A0A2R7T747-F1
#
_entry.id   AF-A0A2R7T747-F1
#
_cell.length_a   1.000
_cell.length_b   1.000
_cell.length_c   1.000
_cell.angle_alpha   90.00
_cell.angle_beta   90.00
_cell.angle_gamma   90.00
#
_symmetry.space_group_name_H-M   'P 1'
#
loop_
_entity.id
_entity.type
_entity.pdbx_description
1 polymer ?
#
loop_
_entity_poly.entity_id
_entity_poly.type
_entity_poly.pdbx_seq_one_letter_code
_entity_poly.pdbx_strand_id
1 'polypeptide(L)'
;RYPELAAAGLWTTSQDLARFALGVQQALGGHSKLVSAALARDMLTARAGGDYGLGFGLPQENGEAYFAHGGWNEGFCASLMASQTVGQGVAILINANQPALMDELRRAVAHEYGWPGFRTLTPLPASAEALEKAPGRYRLNAEQVVQVTRQGSRLFMGALGEPAKELVPVAGGRYLQREQDQARSFEADADGRWALRLERQDGVAQRLPRLADTPPMPRELLLAGDKEAALAAYLALRDSGDEAGSEAYLNRQAYAQLRGGSKPLALALMQLNTQLYPASANTWDGLGEVHGVLADKAQARLAYRKALSLQPNLPSAQAALRQLGD
;
A
#
# COMPACT_ATOMS: atom_id res chain seq x y z
N ARG A 1 25.84 -13.37 -1.71
CA ARG A 1 25.73 -13.10 -3.16
C ARG A 1 24.26 -13.28 -3.51
N TYR A 2 23.57 -12.23 -3.93
CA TYR A 2 22.19 -12.34 -4.41
C TYR A 2 22.21 -13.16 -5.73
N PRO A 3 21.42 -14.24 -5.87
CA PRO A 3 21.39 -15.08 -7.08
C PRO A 3 20.68 -14.41 -8.28
N GLU A 4 20.40 -13.12 -8.20
CA GLU A 4 19.52 -12.36 -9.10
C GLU A 4 20.28 -11.64 -10.21
N LEU A 5 21.43 -12.15 -10.68
CA LEU A 5 22.30 -11.43 -11.62
C LEU A 5 21.56 -10.92 -12.87
N ALA A 6 20.64 -11.71 -13.42
CA ALA A 6 19.84 -11.31 -14.58
C ALA A 6 18.61 -10.46 -14.23
N ALA A 7 18.09 -10.58 -13.00
CA ALA A 7 16.84 -9.93 -12.58
C ALA A 7 17.07 -8.56 -11.89
N ALA A 8 18.16 -8.43 -11.13
CA ALA A 8 18.46 -7.26 -10.28
C ALA A 8 19.96 -6.92 -10.17
N GLY A 9 20.82 -7.55 -10.99
CA GLY A 9 22.28 -7.40 -10.90
C GLY A 9 22.88 -6.21 -11.64
N LEU A 10 22.11 -5.49 -12.45
CA LEU A 10 22.61 -4.37 -13.25
C LEU A 10 22.94 -3.16 -12.36
N TRP A 11 24.19 -2.72 -12.40
CA TRP A 11 24.63 -1.43 -11.86
C TRP A 11 24.75 -0.41 -12.99
N THR A 12 24.11 0.75 -12.82
CA THR A 12 23.97 1.74 -13.90
C THR A 12 23.75 3.16 -13.34
N THR A 13 23.66 4.15 -14.23
CA THR A 13 23.35 5.54 -13.89
C THR A 13 21.95 5.94 -14.38
N SER A 14 21.39 7.02 -13.83
CA SER A 14 20.13 7.59 -14.34
C SER A 14 20.25 8.03 -15.80
N GLN A 15 21.42 8.50 -16.22
CA GLN A 15 21.70 8.90 -17.61
C GLN A 15 21.71 7.71 -18.56
N ASP A 16 22.25 6.56 -18.14
CA ASP A 16 22.19 5.33 -18.93
C ASP A 16 20.74 4.85 -19.07
N LEU A 17 19.96 4.83 -17.99
CA LEU A 17 18.53 4.45 -18.06
C LEU A 17 17.71 5.41 -18.92
N ALA A 18 17.98 6.72 -18.84
CA ALA A 18 17.32 7.71 -19.71
C ALA A 18 17.66 7.47 -21.19
N ARG A 19 18.93 7.19 -21.51
CA ARG A 19 19.36 6.83 -22.88
C ARG A 19 18.73 5.51 -23.35
N PHE A 20 18.59 4.53 -22.47
CA PHE A 20 17.89 3.29 -22.76
C PHE A 20 16.43 3.54 -23.13
N ALA A 21 15.71 4.35 -22.34
CA ALA A 21 14.32 4.72 -22.63
C ALA A 21 14.16 5.48 -23.95
N LEU A 22 15.07 6.43 -24.22
CA LEU A 22 15.13 7.12 -25.52
C LEU A 22 15.36 6.13 -26.67
N GLY A 23 16.20 5.11 -26.47
CA GLY A 23 16.42 4.04 -27.44
C GLY A 23 15.15 3.22 -27.73
N VAL A 24 14.34 2.94 -26.71
CA VAL A 24 13.02 2.28 -26.86
C VAL A 24 12.07 3.20 -27.64
N GLN A 25 11.98 4.48 -27.30
CA GLN A 25 11.15 5.45 -28.02
C GLN A 25 11.57 5.59 -29.50
N GLN A 26 12.87 5.66 -29.76
CA GLN A 26 13.41 5.66 -31.12
C GLN A 26 13.07 4.37 -31.86
N ALA A 27 13.12 3.21 -31.19
CA ALA A 27 12.73 1.94 -31.78
C ALA A 27 11.23 1.91 -32.15
N LEU A 28 10.34 2.38 -31.28
CA LEU A 28 8.90 2.51 -31.58
C LEU A 28 8.65 3.36 -32.83
N GLY A 29 9.39 4.47 -32.95
CA GLY A 29 9.35 5.35 -34.12
C GLY A 29 10.04 4.81 -35.37
N GLY A 30 10.69 3.65 -35.32
CA GLY A 30 11.40 3.05 -36.45
C GLY A 30 12.80 3.62 -36.73
N HIS A 31 13.38 4.36 -35.78
CA HIS A 31 14.68 5.03 -35.92
C HIS A 31 15.84 4.28 -35.25
N SER A 32 15.59 3.15 -34.59
CA SER A 32 16.62 2.34 -33.93
C SER A 32 17.29 1.35 -34.89
N LYS A 33 18.60 1.17 -34.73
CA LYS A 33 19.40 0.14 -35.42
C LYS A 33 19.61 -1.14 -34.61
N LEU A 34 19.21 -1.12 -33.33
CA LEU A 34 19.44 -2.22 -32.38
C LEU A 34 18.19 -3.08 -32.16
N VAL A 35 17.03 -2.42 -32.07
CA VAL A 35 15.73 -3.05 -31.80
C VAL A 35 14.76 -2.60 -32.89
N SER A 36 14.04 -3.54 -33.49
CA SER A 36 13.06 -3.22 -34.53
C SER A 36 11.81 -2.56 -33.95
N ALA A 37 11.11 -1.77 -34.76
CA ALA A 37 9.82 -1.19 -34.36
C ALA A 37 8.77 -2.26 -34.01
N ALA A 38 8.79 -3.40 -34.70
CA ALA A 38 7.92 -4.52 -34.39
C ALA A 38 8.19 -5.08 -32.99
N LEU A 39 9.46 -5.30 -32.65
CA LEU A 39 9.83 -5.80 -31.32
C LEU A 39 9.54 -4.76 -30.23
N ALA A 40 9.82 -3.47 -30.47
CA ALA A 40 9.50 -2.43 -29.50
C ALA A 40 7.99 -2.34 -29.21
N ARG A 41 7.12 -2.45 -30.23
CA ARG A 41 5.67 -2.50 -30.02
C ARG A 41 5.26 -3.75 -29.24
N ASP A 42 5.87 -4.90 -29.55
CA ASP A 42 5.58 -6.15 -28.86
C ASP A 42 6.02 -6.11 -27.38
N MET A 43 7.13 -5.44 -27.07
CA MET A 43 7.55 -5.18 -25.69
C MET A 43 6.56 -4.32 -24.92
N LEU A 44 5.91 -3.36 -25.60
CA LEU A 44 4.97 -2.41 -25.00
C LEU A 44 3.49 -2.79 -25.19
N THR A 45 3.24 -4.04 -25.56
CA THR A 45 1.89 -4.60 -25.65
C THR A 45 1.56 -5.38 -24.38
N ALA A 46 0.42 -5.06 -23.77
CA ALA A 46 -0.10 -5.73 -22.59
C ALA A 46 -0.24 -7.25 -22.82
N ARG A 47 0.17 -8.04 -21.81
CA ARG A 47 0.08 -9.51 -21.82
C ARG A 47 -0.94 -10.00 -20.81
N ALA A 48 -1.59 -11.12 -21.15
CA ALA A 48 -2.57 -11.80 -20.30
C ALA A 48 -3.69 -10.89 -19.76
N GLY A 49 -4.06 -9.84 -20.49
CA GLY A 49 -5.08 -8.87 -20.08
C GLY A 49 -4.68 -7.95 -18.93
N GLY A 50 -3.40 -7.95 -18.52
CA GLY A 50 -2.88 -7.08 -17.47
C GLY A 50 -2.35 -5.74 -17.98
N ASP A 51 -1.61 -5.04 -17.11
CA ASP A 51 -0.95 -3.76 -17.35
C ASP A 51 0.57 -3.91 -17.55
N TYR A 52 1.02 -5.09 -17.97
CA TYR A 52 2.44 -5.42 -18.12
C TYR A 52 2.74 -6.01 -19.51
N GLY A 53 3.81 -5.53 -20.12
CA GLY A 53 4.37 -6.01 -21.39
C GLY A 53 5.59 -6.91 -21.18
N LEU A 54 6.46 -7.00 -22.19
CA LEU A 54 7.72 -7.74 -22.06
C LEU A 54 8.77 -6.84 -21.40
N GLY A 55 8.90 -6.98 -20.07
CA GLY A 55 9.90 -6.27 -19.28
C GLY A 55 9.53 -4.83 -18.90
N PHE A 56 8.28 -4.40 -19.10
CA PHE A 56 7.78 -3.08 -18.71
C PHE A 56 6.36 -3.16 -18.18
N GLY A 57 6.07 -2.39 -17.11
CA GLY A 57 4.72 -1.97 -16.81
C GLY A 57 4.24 -0.93 -17.83
N LEU A 58 2.94 -0.87 -18.07
CA LEU A 58 2.30 -0.03 -19.08
C LEU A 58 1.28 0.92 -18.43
N PRO A 59 1.74 1.86 -17.58
CA PRO A 59 0.85 2.80 -16.92
C PRO A 59 0.15 3.70 -17.95
N GLN A 60 -1.08 4.06 -17.62
CA GLN A 60 -1.93 4.95 -18.38
C GLN A 60 -2.24 6.19 -17.54
N GLU A 61 -1.93 7.36 -18.06
CA GLU A 61 -2.18 8.64 -17.38
C GLU A 61 -3.25 9.40 -18.18
N ASN A 62 -4.50 9.33 -17.72
CA ASN A 62 -5.65 9.99 -18.38
C ASN A 62 -5.75 9.76 -19.90
N GLY A 63 -5.49 8.54 -20.35
CA GLY A 63 -5.55 8.13 -21.76
C GLY A 63 -4.21 8.16 -22.49
N GLU A 64 -3.15 8.66 -21.85
CA GLU A 64 -1.80 8.70 -22.41
C GLU A 64 -0.98 7.49 -21.95
N ALA A 65 -0.39 6.80 -22.92
CA ALA A 65 0.33 5.56 -22.69
C ALA A 65 1.81 5.80 -22.37
N TYR A 66 2.25 5.18 -21.28
CA TYR A 66 3.63 5.19 -20.82
C TYR A 66 4.16 3.77 -20.73
N PHE A 67 5.48 3.65 -20.59
CA PHE A 67 6.14 2.42 -20.17
C PHE A 67 7.03 2.71 -18.98
N ALA A 68 7.08 1.78 -18.03
CA ALA A 68 7.78 1.99 -16.78
C ALA A 68 8.39 0.71 -16.24
N HIS A 69 9.43 0.86 -15.40
CA HIS A 69 9.97 -0.24 -14.61
C HIS A 69 10.59 0.30 -13.33
N GLY A 70 10.39 -0.41 -12.22
CA GLY A 70 11.02 -0.12 -10.94
C GLY A 70 12.22 -1.04 -10.67
N GLY A 71 13.05 -0.66 -9.73
CA GLY A 71 14.09 -1.52 -9.17
C GLY A 71 14.17 -1.28 -7.67
N TRP A 72 14.28 -2.35 -6.89
CA TRP A 72 14.33 -2.26 -5.45
C TRP A 72 15.32 -3.26 -4.88
N ASN A 73 16.34 -2.74 -4.19
CA ASN A 73 17.21 -3.48 -3.30
C ASN A 73 17.28 -2.76 -1.96
N GLU A 74 17.75 -3.45 -0.93
CA GLU A 74 17.98 -2.81 0.36
C GLU A 74 18.99 -1.65 0.21
N GLY A 75 18.55 -0.44 0.57
CA GLY A 75 19.32 0.79 0.42
C GLY A 75 19.32 1.42 -0.98
N PHE A 76 18.71 0.82 -2.00
CA PHE A 76 18.75 1.34 -3.38
C PHE A 76 17.42 1.18 -4.12
N CYS A 77 16.93 2.27 -4.72
CA CYS A 77 15.73 2.25 -5.55
C CYS A 77 15.97 2.92 -6.90
N ALA A 78 15.36 2.35 -7.94
CA ALA A 78 15.34 2.89 -9.29
C ALA A 78 13.90 2.98 -9.81
N SER A 79 13.63 4.00 -10.61
CA SER A 79 12.36 4.17 -11.31
C SER A 79 12.64 4.73 -12.70
N LEU A 80 12.08 4.09 -13.71
CA LEU A 80 12.03 4.59 -15.08
C LEU A 80 10.57 4.71 -15.49
N MET A 81 10.19 5.86 -16.05
CA MET A 81 8.92 6.02 -16.76
C MET A 81 9.13 6.92 -17.98
N ALA A 82 8.60 6.52 -19.13
CA ALA A 82 8.71 7.27 -20.37
C ALA A 82 7.46 7.11 -21.24
N SER A 83 7.13 8.15 -22.00
CA SER A 83 5.95 8.15 -22.88
C SER A 83 6.16 7.25 -24.09
N GLN A 84 5.10 6.59 -24.55
CA GLN A 84 5.12 5.84 -25.82
C GLN A 84 4.91 6.74 -27.05
N THR A 85 4.39 7.96 -26.87
CA THR A 85 3.91 8.84 -27.94
C THR A 85 4.79 10.07 -28.13
N VAL A 86 5.45 10.55 -27.08
CA VAL A 86 6.35 11.72 -27.12
C VAL A 86 7.71 11.38 -26.51
N GLY A 87 8.75 12.11 -26.90
CA GLY A 87 10.13 11.93 -26.42
C GLY A 87 10.39 12.42 -24.99
N GLN A 88 9.46 12.13 -24.07
CA GLN A 88 9.54 12.52 -22.66
C GLN A 88 9.68 11.29 -21.77
N GLY A 89 10.45 11.42 -20.70
CA GLY A 89 10.72 10.36 -19.76
C GLY A 89 11.58 10.83 -18.59
N VAL A 90 11.60 10.06 -17.51
CA VAL A 90 12.37 10.32 -16.31
C VAL A 90 12.95 9.02 -15.78
N ALA A 91 14.23 9.07 -15.39
CA ALA A 91 14.91 8.00 -14.69
C ALA A 91 15.42 8.55 -13.34
N ILE A 92 14.98 7.94 -12.25
CA ILE A 92 15.27 8.35 -10.87
C ILE A 92 15.99 7.21 -10.18
N LEU A 93 17.19 7.47 -9.66
CA LEU A 93 17.94 6.52 -8.83
C LEU A 93 18.21 7.19 -7.48
N ILE A 94 17.92 6.49 -6.39
CA ILE A 94 18.19 6.96 -5.03
C ILE A 94 18.86 5.84 -4.21
N ASN A 95 19.74 6.24 -3.30
CA ASN A 95 20.39 5.37 -2.31
C ASN A 95 19.58 5.35 -0.99
N ALA A 96 18.27 5.22 -1.11
CA ALA A 96 17.34 5.08 0.00
C ALA A 96 16.09 4.34 -0.46
N ASN A 97 15.42 3.66 0.46
CA ASN A 97 14.14 3.00 0.19
C ASN A 97 12.95 3.96 0.38
N GLN A 98 12.84 4.99 -0.48
CA GLN A 98 11.83 6.06 -0.38
C GLN A 98 10.98 6.22 -1.66
N PRO A 99 10.07 5.29 -1.97
CA PRO A 99 9.28 5.31 -3.20
C PRO A 99 8.36 6.53 -3.30
N ALA A 100 7.82 7.02 -2.17
CA ALA A 100 6.95 8.19 -2.15
C ALA A 100 7.66 9.47 -2.66
N LEU A 101 8.94 9.65 -2.29
CA LEU A 101 9.76 10.75 -2.81
C LEU A 101 9.99 10.60 -4.31
N MET A 102 10.24 9.39 -4.80
CA MET A 102 10.44 9.15 -6.23
C MET A 102 9.18 9.47 -7.04
N ASP A 103 8.00 9.12 -6.52
CA ASP A 103 6.72 9.48 -7.13
C ASP A 103 6.47 10.99 -7.16
N GLU A 104 6.83 11.70 -6.09
CA GLU A 104 6.76 13.16 -6.06
C GLU A 104 7.70 13.79 -7.09
N LEU A 105 8.95 13.33 -7.18
CA LEU A 105 9.91 13.79 -8.18
C LEU A 105 9.41 13.55 -9.60
N ARG A 106 8.86 12.35 -9.88
CA ARG A 106 8.27 12.02 -11.18
C ARG A 106 7.12 12.98 -11.53
N ARG A 107 6.18 13.21 -10.62
CA ARG A 107 5.06 14.13 -10.84
C ARG A 107 5.54 15.58 -11.03
N ALA A 108 6.57 16.00 -10.30
CA ALA A 108 7.16 17.33 -10.45
C ALA A 108 7.80 17.53 -11.82
N VAL A 109 8.57 16.54 -12.31
CA VAL A 109 9.13 16.56 -13.68
C VAL A 109 8.01 16.56 -14.71
N ALA A 110 7.01 15.70 -14.56
CA ALA A 110 5.88 15.65 -15.49
C ALA A 110 5.12 16.97 -15.55
N HIS A 111 4.95 17.65 -14.40
CA HIS A 111 4.35 18.99 -14.32
C HIS A 111 5.19 20.05 -15.04
N GLU A 112 6.48 20.17 -14.68
CA GLU A 112 7.39 21.18 -15.22
C GLU A 112 7.54 21.08 -16.74
N TYR A 113 7.60 19.85 -17.27
CA TYR A 113 7.77 19.60 -18.70
C TYR A 113 6.45 19.35 -19.44
N GLY A 114 5.30 19.55 -18.80
CA GLY A 114 3.98 19.46 -19.44
C GLY A 114 3.67 18.10 -20.07
N TRP A 115 3.96 17.00 -19.37
CA TRP A 115 3.74 15.66 -19.90
C TRP A 115 2.26 15.38 -20.21
N PRO A 116 1.94 14.74 -21.36
CA PRO A 116 0.57 14.39 -21.70
C PRO A 116 -0.12 13.55 -20.61
N GLY A 117 -1.36 13.88 -20.29
CA GLY A 117 -2.18 13.08 -19.38
C GLY A 117 -1.89 13.30 -17.89
N PHE A 118 -0.75 13.88 -17.51
CA PHE A 118 -0.49 14.23 -16.11
C PHE A 118 -1.35 15.42 -15.68
N ARG A 119 -2.20 15.21 -14.67
CA ARG A 119 -3.07 16.26 -14.13
C ARG A 119 -2.39 16.96 -12.96
N THR A 120 -2.42 18.28 -13.00
CA THR A 120 -2.10 19.09 -11.82
C THR A 120 -3.38 19.63 -11.24
N LEU A 121 -3.56 19.44 -9.94
CA LEU A 121 -4.75 19.92 -9.23
C LEU A 121 -4.33 21.07 -8.33
N THR A 122 -5.04 22.19 -8.45
CA THR A 122 -4.81 23.36 -7.62
C THR A 122 -5.43 23.15 -6.24
N PRO A 123 -4.64 23.20 -5.15
CA PRO A 123 -5.19 23.19 -3.80
C PRO A 123 -6.12 24.38 -3.55
N LEU A 124 -7.25 24.12 -2.91
CA LEU A 124 -8.19 25.14 -2.46
C LEU A 124 -8.20 25.21 -0.92
N PRO A 125 -8.57 26.36 -0.33
CA PRO A 125 -8.88 26.41 1.10
C PRO A 125 -10.03 25.46 1.46
N ALA A 126 -9.97 24.86 2.65
CA ALA A 126 -11.09 24.06 3.15
C ALA A 126 -12.29 24.96 3.45
N SER A 127 -13.50 24.52 3.08
CA SER A 127 -14.73 25.27 3.37
C SER A 127 -15.03 25.26 4.87
N ALA A 128 -15.70 26.30 5.35
CA ALA A 128 -16.15 26.37 6.75
C ALA A 128 -17.03 25.16 7.13
N GLU A 129 -17.94 24.77 6.24
CA GLU A 129 -18.78 23.59 6.42
C GLU A 129 -17.97 22.30 6.56
N ALA A 130 -16.95 22.09 5.71
CA ALA A 130 -16.11 20.90 5.83
C ALA A 130 -15.28 20.92 7.12
N LEU A 131 -14.74 22.07 7.51
CA LEU A 131 -13.99 22.21 8.76
C LEU A 131 -14.85 21.94 10.00
N GLU A 132 -16.15 22.20 9.93
CA GLU A 132 -17.10 21.93 11.00
C GLU A 132 -17.59 20.47 10.98
N LYS A 133 -18.01 19.97 9.80
CA LYS A 133 -18.76 18.72 9.70
C LYS A 133 -17.91 17.50 9.37
N ALA A 134 -16.76 17.65 8.69
CA ALA A 134 -15.92 16.52 8.29
C ALA A 134 -15.18 15.81 9.44
N PRO A 135 -14.75 16.48 10.53
CA PRO A 135 -14.07 15.77 11.62
C PRO A 135 -14.97 14.69 12.25
N GLY A 136 -14.46 13.48 12.40
CA GLY A 136 -15.24 12.35 12.92
C GLY A 136 -14.60 10.99 12.68
N ARG A 137 -15.26 9.94 13.20
CA ARG A 137 -14.94 8.52 12.97
C ARG A 137 -15.84 7.99 11.85
N TYR A 138 -15.26 7.32 10.86
CA TYR A 138 -15.98 6.76 9.72
C TYR A 138 -15.70 5.26 9.62
N ARG A 139 -16.74 4.43 9.62
CA ARG A 139 -16.57 2.96 9.60
C ARG A 139 -16.00 2.52 8.26
N LEU A 140 -14.82 1.90 8.28
CA LEU A 140 -14.16 1.37 7.09
C LEU A 140 -14.63 -0.06 6.76
N ASN A 141 -14.70 -0.89 7.80
CA ASN A 141 -15.16 -2.28 7.76
C ASN A 141 -15.66 -2.67 9.17
N ALA A 142 -15.80 -3.96 9.44
CA ALA A 142 -16.32 -4.45 10.71
C ALA A 142 -15.36 -4.29 11.91
N GLU A 143 -14.07 -3.98 11.67
CA GLU A 143 -13.07 -3.86 12.74
C GLU A 143 -12.40 -2.48 12.84
N GLN A 144 -12.38 -1.69 11.75
CA GLN A 144 -11.63 -0.44 11.63
C GLN A 144 -12.50 0.79 11.37
N VAL A 145 -11.95 1.93 11.74
CA VAL A 145 -12.42 3.24 11.31
C VAL A 145 -11.31 4.03 10.62
N VAL A 146 -11.72 4.92 9.73
CA VAL A 146 -10.93 6.06 9.28
C VAL A 146 -11.29 7.25 10.16
N GLN A 147 -10.28 7.94 10.68
CA GLN A 147 -10.47 9.14 11.48
C GLN A 147 -10.15 10.37 10.63
N VAL A 148 -11.08 11.33 10.61
CA VAL A 148 -10.85 12.66 10.07
C VAL A 148 -10.71 13.64 11.24
N THR A 149 -9.62 14.40 11.26
CA THR A 149 -9.35 15.40 12.30
C THR A 149 -9.11 16.77 11.68
N ARG A 150 -9.36 17.82 12.47
CA ARG A 150 -9.07 19.20 12.09
C ARG A 150 -7.85 19.70 12.85
N GLN A 151 -6.94 20.36 12.15
CA GLN A 151 -5.83 21.11 12.73
C GLN A 151 -5.82 22.51 12.13
N GLY A 152 -6.34 23.50 12.87
CA GLY A 152 -6.50 24.87 12.36
C GLY A 152 -7.47 24.93 11.17
N SER A 153 -6.98 25.36 10.00
CA SER A 153 -7.73 25.44 8.75
C SER A 153 -7.56 24.22 7.83
N ARG A 154 -6.96 23.13 8.34
CA ARG A 154 -6.66 21.93 7.57
C ARG A 154 -7.36 20.70 8.14
N LEU A 155 -7.67 19.76 7.25
CA LEU A 155 -8.23 18.46 7.59
C LEU A 155 -7.17 17.38 7.36
N PHE A 156 -7.18 16.35 8.20
CA PHE A 156 -6.27 15.20 8.12
C PHE A 156 -7.08 13.92 8.23
N MET A 157 -6.68 12.90 7.47
CA MET A 157 -7.33 11.59 7.44
C MET A 157 -6.30 10.48 7.64
N GLY A 158 -6.60 9.52 8.49
CA GLY A 158 -5.77 8.34 8.68
C GLY A 158 -6.59 7.15 9.18
N ALA A 159 -6.14 5.94 8.84
CA ALA A 159 -6.58 4.75 9.55
C ALA A 159 -5.93 4.70 10.93
N LEU A 160 -6.58 4.04 11.88
CA LEU A 160 -6.06 3.90 13.24
C LEU A 160 -4.70 3.18 13.28
N GLY A 161 -3.74 3.79 13.97
CA GLY A 161 -2.36 3.29 14.06
C GLY A 161 -1.46 3.74 12.91
N GLU A 162 -1.98 4.48 11.93
CA GLU A 162 -1.23 5.07 10.83
C GLU A 162 -1.15 6.59 10.96
N PRO A 163 -0.05 7.23 10.52
CA PRO A 163 0.04 8.69 10.48
C PRO A 163 -1.05 9.28 9.59
N ALA A 164 -1.84 10.21 10.15
CA ALA A 164 -2.85 10.92 9.37
C ALA A 164 -2.19 11.83 8.33
N LYS A 165 -2.71 11.80 7.10
CA LYS A 165 -2.24 12.64 5.99
C LYS A 165 -3.26 13.73 5.67
N GLU A 166 -2.76 14.88 5.23
CA GLU A 166 -3.57 16.05 4.91
C GLU A 166 -4.60 15.72 3.82
N LEU A 167 -5.86 16.07 4.05
CA LEU A 167 -6.90 16.13 3.03
C LEU A 167 -6.86 17.51 2.37
N VAL A 168 -6.21 17.59 1.22
CA VAL A 168 -6.08 18.78 0.40
C VAL A 168 -7.35 18.98 -0.43
N PRO A 169 -8.13 20.05 -0.19
CA PRO A 169 -9.32 20.35 -0.99
C PRO A 169 -8.93 20.70 -2.43
N VAL A 170 -9.71 20.24 -3.39
CA VAL A 170 -9.61 20.59 -4.81
C VAL A 170 -11.00 20.87 -5.37
N ALA A 171 -11.07 21.37 -6.61
CA ALA A 171 -12.35 21.72 -7.24
C ALA A 171 -13.37 20.56 -7.23
N GLY A 172 -14.66 20.91 -7.19
CA GLY A 172 -15.77 19.94 -7.23
C GLY A 172 -16.09 19.26 -5.89
N GLY A 173 -15.76 19.87 -4.75
CA GLY A 173 -16.04 19.30 -3.43
C GLY A 173 -15.20 18.06 -3.08
N ARG A 174 -14.06 17.92 -3.75
CA ARG A 174 -13.16 16.78 -3.64
C ARG A 174 -11.97 17.08 -2.71
N TYR A 175 -11.44 16.04 -2.11
CA TYR A 175 -10.26 16.06 -1.26
C TYR A 175 -9.29 14.97 -1.69
N LEU A 176 -8.00 15.29 -1.69
CA LEU A 176 -6.91 14.37 -2.04
C LEU A 176 -5.87 14.32 -0.93
N GLN A 177 -5.05 13.27 -0.91
CA GLN A 177 -3.81 13.26 -0.14
C GLN A 177 -2.67 13.37 -1.14
N ARG A 178 -1.60 14.12 -0.84
CA ARG A 178 -0.58 14.53 -1.82
C ARG A 178 0.11 13.35 -2.52
N GLU A 179 0.16 12.23 -1.83
CA GLU A 179 0.75 10.99 -2.28
C GLU A 179 -0.21 10.07 -3.04
N GLN A 180 -1.50 10.42 -3.15
CA GLN A 180 -2.50 9.59 -3.82
C GLN A 180 -3.67 10.38 -4.43
N ASP A 181 -3.91 10.13 -5.72
CA ASP A 181 -4.92 10.85 -6.52
C ASP A 181 -6.35 10.33 -6.33
N GLN A 182 -6.53 9.38 -5.41
CA GLN A 182 -7.82 8.84 -5.06
C GLN A 182 -8.70 9.94 -4.42
N ALA A 183 -9.82 10.29 -5.04
CA ALA A 183 -10.66 11.36 -4.52
C ALA A 183 -11.50 10.91 -3.33
N ARG A 184 -11.68 11.86 -2.41
CA ARG A 184 -12.62 11.77 -1.30
C ARG A 184 -13.62 12.89 -1.40
N SER A 185 -14.84 12.64 -0.96
CA SER A 185 -15.82 13.69 -0.75
C SER A 185 -16.61 13.42 0.52
N PHE A 186 -17.25 14.45 1.03
CA PHE A 186 -18.17 14.34 2.15
C PHE A 186 -19.58 14.56 1.63
N GLU A 187 -20.51 13.71 2.06
CA GLU A 187 -21.90 13.75 1.66
C GLU A 187 -22.80 13.44 2.86
N ALA A 188 -24.03 13.96 2.87
CA ALA A 188 -25.05 13.53 3.83
C ALA A 188 -25.71 12.22 3.36
N ASP A 189 -26.12 11.32 4.27
CA ASP A 189 -27.19 10.35 3.95
C ASP A 189 -28.56 11.03 3.85
N ALA A 190 -29.55 10.22 3.48
CA ALA A 190 -30.97 10.57 3.47
C ALA A 190 -31.49 11.11 4.81
N ASP A 191 -30.83 10.81 5.93
CA ASP A 191 -31.19 11.28 7.27
C ASP A 191 -30.34 12.50 7.71
N GLY A 192 -29.54 13.08 6.80
CA GLY A 192 -28.69 14.23 7.06
C GLY A 192 -27.38 13.91 7.79
N ARG A 193 -27.05 12.65 8.06
CA ARG A 193 -25.80 12.25 8.72
C ARG A 193 -24.65 12.22 7.71
N TRP A 194 -23.55 12.87 8.07
CA TRP A 194 -22.36 12.93 7.23
C TRP A 194 -21.76 11.54 6.97
N ALA A 195 -21.22 11.33 5.78
CA ALA A 195 -20.45 10.17 5.39
C ALA A 195 -19.23 10.60 4.57
N LEU A 196 -18.22 9.74 4.59
CA LEU A 196 -17.01 9.90 3.79
C LEU A 196 -17.13 8.99 2.57
N ARG A 197 -17.09 9.55 1.38
CA ARG A 197 -17.08 8.82 0.12
C ARG A 197 -15.63 8.70 -0.35
N LEU A 198 -15.17 7.47 -0.56
CA LEU A 198 -13.86 7.15 -1.09
C LEU A 198 -14.03 6.62 -2.52
N GLU A 199 -13.52 7.31 -3.54
CA GLU A 199 -13.51 6.77 -4.90
C GLU A 199 -12.49 5.63 -4.97
N ARG A 200 -12.83 4.44 -5.44
CA ARG A 200 -11.84 3.38 -5.64
C ARG A 200 -11.21 3.51 -7.03
N GLN A 201 -10.09 2.82 -7.25
CA GLN A 201 -9.40 2.84 -8.55
C GLN A 201 -10.25 2.26 -9.69
N ASP A 202 -11.20 1.38 -9.38
CA ASP A 202 -12.17 0.82 -10.32
C ASP A 202 -13.33 1.79 -10.66
N GLY A 203 -13.29 3.02 -10.13
CA GLY A 203 -14.32 4.04 -10.30
C GLY A 203 -15.54 3.86 -9.39
N VAL A 204 -15.63 2.76 -8.64
CA VAL A 204 -16.71 2.54 -7.68
C VAL A 204 -16.40 3.30 -6.40
N ALA A 205 -17.37 4.08 -5.90
CA ALA A 205 -17.17 4.75 -4.63
C ALA A 205 -17.61 3.87 -3.45
N GLN A 206 -16.73 3.72 -2.46
CA GLN A 206 -17.07 3.16 -1.17
C GLN A 206 -17.57 4.28 -0.26
N ARG A 207 -18.75 4.09 0.32
CA ARG A 207 -19.34 5.02 1.27
C ARG A 207 -19.07 4.54 2.69
N LEU A 208 -18.40 5.36 3.49
CA LEU A 208 -18.09 5.09 4.89
C LEU A 208 -19.05 5.87 5.78
N PRO A 209 -19.98 5.21 6.48
CA PRO A 209 -20.90 5.91 7.38
C PRO A 209 -20.13 6.50 8.56
N ARG A 210 -20.47 7.74 8.94
CA ARG A 210 -19.95 8.33 10.17
C ARG A 210 -20.52 7.57 11.36
N LEU A 211 -19.61 7.20 12.25
CA LEU A 211 -19.94 6.68 13.56
C LEU A 211 -20.22 7.86 14.49
N ALA A 212 -21.37 7.80 15.16
CA ALA A 212 -21.70 8.70 16.26
C ALA A 212 -20.94 8.26 17.53
N ASP A 213 -21.55 8.44 18.70
CA ASP A 213 -21.05 7.93 19.99
C ASP A 213 -21.17 6.40 20.10
N THR A 214 -20.74 5.68 19.07
CA THR A 214 -20.65 4.22 19.11
C THR A 214 -19.44 3.80 19.93
N PRO A 215 -19.51 2.65 20.62
CA PRO A 215 -18.38 2.06 21.30
C PRO A 215 -17.13 1.95 20.40
N PRO A 216 -15.93 1.85 20.99
CA PRO A 216 -14.72 1.56 20.24
C PRO A 216 -14.89 0.28 19.40
N MET A 217 -14.49 0.35 18.14
CA MET A 217 -14.44 -0.79 17.23
C MET A 217 -13.29 -1.73 17.64
N PRO A 218 -13.29 -3.00 17.20
CA PRO A 218 -12.28 -3.99 17.60
C PRO A 218 -10.83 -3.49 17.48
N ARG A 219 -10.47 -2.76 16.41
CA ARG A 219 -9.12 -2.19 16.24
C ARG A 219 -8.78 -1.14 17.29
N GLU A 220 -9.76 -0.31 17.66
CA GLU A 220 -9.59 0.74 18.67
C GLU A 220 -9.32 0.12 20.03
N LEU A 221 -10.05 -0.94 20.39
CA LEU A 221 -9.82 -1.71 21.63
C LEU A 221 -8.41 -2.31 21.66
N LEU A 222 -7.99 -2.93 20.55
CA LEU A 222 -6.67 -3.53 20.42
C LEU A 222 -5.55 -2.50 20.60
N LEU A 223 -5.69 -1.31 19.99
CA LEU A 223 -4.71 -0.23 20.10
C LEU A 223 -4.73 0.48 21.45
N ALA A 224 -5.89 0.55 22.11
CA ALA A 224 -6.01 1.02 23.49
C ALA A 224 -5.40 0.04 24.51
N GLY A 225 -5.04 -1.18 24.09
CA GLY A 225 -4.49 -2.21 24.96
C GLY A 225 -5.54 -2.98 25.75
N ASP A 226 -6.83 -2.78 25.46
CA ASP A 226 -7.93 -3.54 26.05
C ASP A 226 -8.05 -4.91 25.37
N LYS A 227 -7.14 -5.81 25.74
CA LYS A 227 -6.98 -7.13 25.11
C LYS A 227 -8.22 -8.00 25.26
N GLU A 228 -8.90 -7.93 26.40
CA GLU A 228 -10.07 -8.74 26.69
C GLU A 228 -11.26 -8.32 25.83
N ALA A 229 -11.57 -7.00 25.82
CA ALA A 229 -12.64 -6.49 24.98
C ALA A 229 -12.33 -6.66 23.49
N ALA A 230 -11.08 -6.45 23.07
CA ALA A 230 -10.65 -6.69 21.69
C ALA A 230 -10.86 -8.16 21.29
N LEU A 231 -10.38 -9.12 22.10
CA LEU A 231 -10.54 -10.54 21.82
C LEU A 231 -12.02 -10.92 21.72
N ALA A 232 -12.85 -10.47 22.65
CA ALA A 232 -14.29 -10.71 22.62
C ALA A 232 -14.94 -10.17 21.34
N ALA A 233 -14.55 -8.97 20.90
CA ALA A 233 -15.08 -8.35 19.69
C ALA A 233 -14.66 -9.10 18.42
N TYR A 234 -13.40 -9.54 18.30
CA TYR A 234 -12.96 -10.34 17.15
C TYR A 234 -13.50 -11.78 17.16
N LEU A 235 -13.74 -12.37 18.34
CA LEU A 235 -14.46 -13.63 18.46
C LEU A 235 -15.86 -13.52 17.87
N ALA A 236 -16.59 -12.44 18.19
CA ALA A 236 -17.91 -12.19 17.63
C ALA A 236 -17.87 -12.04 16.09
N LEU A 237 -16.85 -11.35 15.55
CA LEU A 237 -16.66 -11.24 14.10
C LEU A 237 -16.42 -12.61 13.46
N ARG A 238 -15.51 -13.41 14.02
CA ARG A 238 -15.21 -14.77 13.56
C ARG A 238 -16.47 -15.63 13.54
N ASP A 239 -17.21 -15.65 14.65
CA ASP A 239 -18.37 -16.53 14.83
C ASP A 239 -19.55 -16.10 13.94
N SER A 240 -19.63 -14.82 13.57
CA SER A 240 -20.58 -14.31 12.58
C SER A 240 -20.20 -14.63 11.12
N GLY A 241 -18.97 -15.10 10.87
CA GLY A 241 -18.45 -15.34 9.53
C GLY A 241 -17.96 -14.09 8.80
N ASP A 242 -17.82 -12.95 9.50
CA ASP A 242 -17.27 -11.72 8.93
C ASP A 242 -15.79 -11.89 8.56
N GLU A 243 -15.39 -11.41 7.38
CA GLU A 243 -14.02 -11.53 6.89
C GLU A 243 -13.01 -10.94 7.89
N ALA A 244 -13.36 -9.85 8.58
CA ALA A 244 -12.48 -9.18 9.54
C ALA A 244 -12.09 -10.06 10.74
N GLY A 245 -12.90 -11.08 11.06
CA GLY A 245 -12.60 -12.09 12.09
C GLY A 245 -11.82 -13.30 11.56
N SER A 246 -11.58 -13.39 10.24
CA SER A 246 -10.96 -14.57 9.63
C SER A 246 -9.45 -14.65 9.88
N GLU A 247 -8.94 -15.87 9.99
CA GLU A 247 -7.50 -16.15 10.13
C GLU A 247 -6.70 -15.45 9.03
N ALA A 248 -7.14 -15.61 7.78
CA ALA A 248 -6.46 -15.08 6.61
C ALA A 248 -6.43 -13.55 6.60
N TYR A 249 -7.53 -12.88 6.98
CA TYR A 249 -7.58 -11.43 7.07
C TYR A 249 -6.62 -10.92 8.14
N LEU A 250 -6.69 -11.45 9.35
CA LEU A 250 -5.83 -11.03 10.46
C LEU A 250 -4.35 -11.25 10.14
N ASN A 251 -4.02 -12.36 9.49
CA ASN A 251 -2.68 -12.65 9.01
C ASN A 251 -2.20 -11.58 8.00
N ARG A 252 -3.00 -11.27 6.97
CA ARG A 252 -2.68 -10.22 5.99
C ARG A 252 -2.49 -8.86 6.66
N GLN A 253 -3.35 -8.51 7.60
CA GLN A 253 -3.25 -7.26 8.36
C GLN A 253 -1.96 -7.20 9.19
N ALA A 254 -1.59 -8.30 9.88
CA ALA A 254 -0.40 -8.33 10.71
C ALA A 254 0.88 -8.12 9.87
N TYR A 255 1.00 -8.83 8.74
CA TYR A 255 2.14 -8.62 7.83
C TYR A 255 2.12 -7.25 7.15
N ALA A 256 0.96 -6.67 6.85
CA ALA A 256 0.87 -5.31 6.33
C ALA A 256 1.43 -4.30 7.35
N GLN A 257 1.07 -4.44 8.62
CA GLN A 257 1.59 -3.60 9.70
C GLN A 257 3.09 -3.82 9.93
N LEU A 258 3.58 -5.05 9.80
CA LEU A 258 5.01 -5.35 9.89
C LEU A 258 5.80 -4.64 8.78
N ARG A 259 5.33 -4.72 7.52
CA ARG A 259 5.93 -4.02 6.38
C ARG A 259 5.81 -2.50 6.50
N GLY A 260 4.71 -2.01 7.05
CA GLY A 260 4.47 -0.60 7.33
C GLY A 260 5.29 -0.04 8.51
N GLY A 261 6.03 -0.90 9.22
CA GLY A 261 6.92 -0.51 10.33
C GLY A 261 6.26 -0.53 11.71
N SER A 262 4.95 -0.78 11.81
CA SER A 262 4.22 -0.90 13.09
C SER A 262 4.38 -2.30 13.68
N LYS A 263 5.59 -2.61 14.16
CA LYS A 263 5.88 -3.90 14.80
C LYS A 263 4.98 -4.22 16.01
N PRO A 264 4.63 -3.25 16.90
CA PRO A 264 3.75 -3.53 18.02
C PRO A 264 2.34 -3.99 17.60
N LEU A 265 1.76 -3.35 16.57
CA LEU A 265 0.43 -3.73 16.07
C LEU A 265 0.47 -5.06 15.33
N ALA A 266 1.54 -5.33 14.57
CA ALA A 266 1.75 -6.63 13.94
C ALA A 266 1.78 -7.76 14.98
N LEU A 267 2.51 -7.57 16.09
CA LEU A 267 2.57 -8.53 17.19
C LEU A 267 1.20 -8.71 17.85
N ALA A 268 0.49 -7.63 18.17
CA ALA A 268 -0.82 -7.70 18.81
C ALA A 268 -1.83 -8.46 17.93
N LEU A 269 -1.81 -8.25 16.62
CA LEU A 269 -2.64 -8.99 15.67
C LEU A 269 -2.26 -10.47 15.57
N MET A 270 -0.97 -10.83 15.55
CA MET A 270 -0.57 -12.23 15.52
C MET A 270 -0.98 -12.96 16.81
N GLN A 271 -0.79 -12.31 17.97
CA GLN A 271 -1.23 -12.84 19.25
C GLN A 271 -2.75 -13.04 19.28
N LEU A 272 -3.53 -12.07 18.78
CA LEU A 272 -4.97 -12.20 18.63
C LEU A 272 -5.34 -13.38 17.72
N ASN A 273 -4.67 -13.51 16.56
CA ASN A 273 -4.92 -14.59 15.60
C ASN A 273 -4.68 -15.98 16.22
N THR A 274 -3.61 -16.15 16.99
CA THR A 274 -3.34 -17.42 17.71
C THR A 274 -4.40 -17.74 18.79
N GLN A 275 -5.00 -16.71 19.39
CA GLN A 275 -6.08 -16.90 20.37
C GLN A 275 -7.41 -17.28 19.70
N LEU A 276 -7.69 -16.70 18.53
CA LEU A 276 -8.88 -17.02 17.74
C LEU A 276 -8.76 -18.38 17.02
N TYR A 277 -7.54 -18.80 16.65
CA TYR A 277 -7.29 -20.02 15.88
C TYR A 277 -6.15 -20.86 16.46
N PRO A 278 -6.26 -21.32 17.72
CA PRO A 278 -5.15 -21.98 18.44
C PRO A 278 -4.70 -23.31 17.84
N ALA A 279 -5.52 -23.93 16.98
CA ALA A 279 -5.22 -25.17 16.29
C ALA A 279 -4.55 -24.97 14.92
N SER A 280 -4.41 -23.72 14.43
CA SER A 280 -3.77 -23.42 13.15
C SER A 280 -2.27 -23.27 13.33
N ALA A 281 -1.48 -24.20 12.77
CA ALA A 281 -0.02 -24.11 12.77
C ALA A 281 0.49 -22.81 12.11
N ASN A 282 -0.22 -22.32 11.09
CA ASN A 282 0.10 -21.09 10.36
C ASN A 282 0.08 -19.85 11.28
N THR A 283 -0.88 -19.74 12.20
CA THR A 283 -0.92 -18.60 13.14
C THR A 283 0.27 -18.58 14.10
N TRP A 284 0.70 -19.75 14.58
CA TRP A 284 1.86 -19.88 15.46
C TRP A 284 3.17 -19.66 14.72
N ASP A 285 3.28 -20.11 13.47
CA ASP A 285 4.43 -19.87 12.61
C ASP A 285 4.61 -18.36 12.35
N GLY A 286 3.54 -17.67 11.96
CA GLY A 286 3.53 -16.22 11.76
C GLY A 286 3.84 -15.43 13.03
N LEU A 287 3.36 -15.87 14.20
CA LEU A 287 3.74 -15.27 15.49
C LEU A 287 5.24 -15.45 15.76
N GLY A 288 5.81 -16.61 15.42
CA GLY A 288 7.25 -16.88 15.51
C GLY A 288 8.08 -15.94 14.64
N GLU A 289 7.65 -15.71 13.40
CA GLU A 289 8.31 -14.77 12.49
C GLU A 289 8.32 -13.34 13.03
N VAL A 290 7.18 -12.85 13.53
CA VAL A 290 7.08 -11.51 14.10
C VAL A 290 7.98 -11.35 15.33
N HIS A 291 8.03 -12.35 16.23
CA HIS A 291 8.98 -12.34 17.35
C HIS A 291 10.44 -12.36 16.89
N GLY A 292 10.76 -13.11 15.82
CA GLY A 292 12.08 -13.10 15.19
C GLY A 292 12.49 -11.70 14.71
N VAL A 293 11.59 -10.98 14.02
CA VAL A 293 11.80 -9.60 13.56
C VAL A 293 11.94 -8.59 14.72
N LEU A 294 11.34 -8.90 15.86
CA LEU A 294 11.47 -8.16 17.12
C LEU A 294 12.72 -8.56 17.93
N ALA A 295 13.52 -9.51 17.43
CA ALA A 295 14.67 -10.11 18.12
C ALA A 295 14.33 -10.82 19.45
N ASP A 296 13.07 -11.16 19.69
CA ASP A 296 12.63 -11.97 20.83
C ASP A 296 12.75 -13.47 20.49
N LYS A 297 13.99 -13.96 20.51
CA LYS A 297 14.32 -15.35 20.16
C LYS A 297 13.63 -16.36 21.08
N ALA A 298 13.36 -16.00 22.33
CA ALA A 298 12.73 -16.90 23.29
C ALA A 298 11.27 -17.18 22.88
N GLN A 299 10.50 -16.12 22.65
CA GLN A 299 9.11 -16.26 22.20
C GLN A 299 9.01 -16.83 20.77
N ALA A 300 9.95 -16.47 19.89
CA ALA A 300 10.00 -17.06 18.54
C ALA A 300 10.12 -18.59 18.60
N ARG A 301 11.06 -19.13 19.41
CA ARG A 301 11.21 -20.59 19.58
C ARG A 301 9.95 -21.24 20.13
N LEU A 302 9.30 -20.63 21.13
CA LEU A 302 8.07 -21.17 21.71
C LEU A 302 6.96 -21.27 20.66
N ALA A 303 6.79 -20.21 19.86
CA ALA A 303 5.79 -20.17 18.79
C ALA A 303 6.07 -21.20 17.68
N TYR A 304 7.32 -21.30 17.19
CA TYR A 304 7.67 -22.31 16.17
C TYR A 304 7.53 -23.74 16.66
N ARG A 305 7.91 -24.03 17.91
CA ARG A 305 7.70 -25.37 18.50
C ARG A 305 6.21 -25.68 18.62
N LYS A 306 5.38 -24.69 18.97
CA LYS A 306 3.92 -24.84 18.98
C LYS A 306 3.39 -25.12 17.57
N ALA A 307 3.87 -24.41 16.55
CA ALA A 307 3.52 -24.67 15.14
C ALA A 307 3.88 -26.11 14.72
N LEU A 308 5.08 -26.59 15.04
CA LEU A 308 5.51 -27.97 14.74
C LEU A 308 4.75 -29.04 15.53
N SER A 309 4.26 -28.71 16.73
CA SER A 309 3.39 -29.64 17.48
C SER A 309 2.02 -29.84 16.79
N LEU A 310 1.57 -28.86 15.99
CA LEU A 310 0.33 -28.91 15.23
C LEU A 310 0.56 -29.45 13.80
N GLN A 311 1.71 -29.12 13.20
CA GLN A 311 2.13 -29.56 11.87
C GLN A 311 3.63 -29.91 11.85
N PRO A 312 4.02 -31.17 12.10
CA PRO A 312 5.42 -31.57 12.27
C PRO A 312 6.36 -31.29 11.07
N ASN A 313 5.79 -31.24 9.86
CA ASN A 313 6.55 -31.08 8.61
C ASN A 313 6.45 -29.65 8.05
N LEU A 314 6.36 -28.62 8.90
CA LEU A 314 6.27 -27.22 8.47
C LEU A 314 7.68 -26.66 8.15
N PRO A 315 8.05 -26.44 6.86
CA PRO A 315 9.43 -26.13 6.50
C PRO A 315 9.93 -24.77 7.03
N SER A 316 9.04 -23.77 7.11
CA SER A 316 9.32 -22.43 7.66
C SER A 316 9.77 -22.51 9.12
N ALA A 317 8.95 -23.11 9.99
CA ALA A 317 9.28 -23.30 11.41
C ALA A 317 10.56 -24.12 11.63
N GLN A 318 10.78 -25.19 10.87
CA GLN A 318 12.01 -25.99 10.96
C GLN A 318 13.25 -25.18 10.55
N ALA A 319 13.15 -24.39 9.48
CA ALA A 319 14.25 -23.54 9.04
C ALA A 319 14.56 -22.43 10.05
N ALA A 320 13.52 -21.81 10.62
CA ALA A 320 13.67 -20.76 11.62
C ALA A 320 14.30 -21.27 12.92
N LEU A 321 13.89 -22.44 13.43
CA LEU A 321 14.50 -23.05 14.62
C LEU A 321 15.99 -23.37 14.40
N ARG A 322 16.37 -23.92 13.24
CA ARG A 322 17.78 -24.14 12.90
C ARG A 322 18.59 -22.85 12.90
N GLN A 323 18.04 -21.75 12.37
CA GLN A 323 18.68 -20.44 12.41
C GLN A 323 18.82 -19.89 13.83
N LEU A 324 17.91 -20.26 14.74
CA LEU A 324 17.95 -19.91 16.15
C LEU A 324 18.87 -20.83 16.97
N GLY A 325 19.46 -21.87 16.38
CA GLY A 325 20.38 -22.81 17.04
C GLY A 325 19.69 -23.95 17.79
N ASP A 326 18.47 -24.29 17.39
CA ASP A 326 17.70 -25.45 17.88
C ASP A 326 17.77 -26.63 16.89
#